data_AF-A0A7S3MKN7-F1
#
_entry.id   AF-A0A7S3MKN7-F1
#
_cell.length_a   1.000
_cell.length_b   1.000
_cell.length_c   1.000
_cell.angle_alpha   90.00
_cell.angle_beta   90.00
_cell.angle_gamma   90.00
#
_symmetry.space_group_name_H-M   'P 1'
#
loop_
_entity.id
_entity.type
_entity.pdbx_description
1 polymer ?
#
loop_
_entity_poly.entity_id
_entity_poly.type
_entity_poly.pdbx_seq_one_letter_code
_entity_poly.pdbx_strand_id
1 'polypeptide(L)'
;LSSAQLAHSSSSAPPPSSTMASQPAVLLLLVGALCGGARALAAGRLAPGTAHRTRAISMKDWSRRATLAEKEGGADILGAAGVGLTGTIPVVFRQGNDTLTTMATAGQPLSSVAAQAGQYIKYKCRKGECGTCAVRVDGQWIKTCSVSIPFVPEGESYEVFVRGTMVKPSKSSRFFSFKSFIAGFRNNFLGMVGFVKEGPLSRKGKENFSERINAERELAAKVAARKAARARGEGSDKIKAR
;
A
#
# COMPACT_ATOMS: atom_id res chain seq x y z
N LEU A 1 -13.80 -28.40 69.15
CA LEU A 1 -14.76 -27.31 68.87
C LEU A 1 -14.26 -26.58 67.64
N SER A 2 -14.88 -26.50 66.48
CA SER A 2 -16.05 -27.14 65.91
C SER A 2 -15.88 -26.98 64.39
N SER A 3 -16.21 -28.03 63.67
CA SER A 3 -16.32 -28.11 62.22
C SER A 3 -17.26 -27.04 61.66
N ALA A 4 -16.98 -26.56 60.44
CA ALA A 4 -18.02 -26.15 59.48
C ALA A 4 -17.46 -26.17 58.04
N GLN A 5 -17.69 -27.30 57.38
CA GLN A 5 -17.79 -27.42 55.92
C GLN A 5 -19.02 -26.66 55.42
N LEU A 6 -19.03 -26.27 54.13
CA LEU A 6 -20.13 -26.24 53.15
C LEU A 6 -19.54 -25.50 51.91
N ALA A 7 -19.07 -26.15 50.84
CA ALA A 7 -19.78 -26.87 49.78
C ALA A 7 -20.82 -26.02 49.03
N HIS A 8 -21.05 -26.36 47.74
CA HIS A 8 -21.96 -25.78 46.71
C HIS A 8 -21.27 -24.79 45.75
N SER A 9 -21.33 -24.86 44.42
CA SER A 9 -21.95 -25.80 43.48
C SER A 9 -21.40 -25.59 42.06
N SER A 10 -21.33 -26.70 41.33
CA SER A 10 -21.33 -26.91 39.88
C SER A 10 -21.89 -25.81 38.95
N SER A 11 -21.21 -25.55 37.83
CA SER A 11 -21.83 -25.24 36.52
C SER A 11 -20.82 -25.34 35.36
N SER A 12 -20.83 -26.48 34.67
CA SER A 12 -21.16 -26.62 33.23
C SER A 12 -20.08 -26.19 32.22
N ALA A 13 -19.27 -27.17 31.81
CA ALA A 13 -18.45 -27.12 30.60
C ALA A 13 -19.32 -27.26 29.33
N PRO A 14 -19.10 -26.47 28.27
CA PRO A 14 -19.67 -26.74 26.95
C PRO A 14 -18.83 -27.78 26.17
N PRO A 15 -19.47 -28.60 25.31
CA PRO A 15 -18.83 -29.70 24.59
C PRO A 15 -17.97 -29.24 23.39
N PRO A 16 -16.93 -30.01 23.00
CA PRO A 16 -16.21 -29.80 21.74
C PRO A 16 -17.05 -30.29 20.56
N SER A 17 -17.34 -29.39 19.62
CA SER A 17 -18.01 -29.70 18.37
C SER A 17 -17.00 -30.07 17.27
N SER A 18 -17.31 -31.19 16.61
CA SER A 18 -16.96 -31.53 15.22
C SER A 18 -15.49 -31.83 14.88
N THR A 19 -15.12 -33.08 15.17
CA THR A 19 -14.15 -33.87 14.41
C THR A 19 -14.44 -33.85 12.91
N MET A 20 -13.41 -33.49 12.15
CA MET A 20 -13.26 -33.79 10.73
C MET A 20 -13.31 -35.30 10.49
N ALA A 21 -14.06 -35.75 9.49
CA ALA A 21 -13.79 -37.03 8.84
C ALA A 21 -14.34 -37.08 7.41
N SER A 22 -13.42 -37.39 6.50
CA SER A 22 -13.64 -38.28 5.36
C SER A 22 -14.45 -37.75 4.16
N GLN A 23 -13.73 -37.15 3.21
CA GLN A 23 -14.09 -37.27 1.78
C GLN A 23 -13.38 -38.49 1.19
N PRO A 24 -14.08 -39.44 0.57
CA PRO A 24 -13.43 -40.47 -0.23
C PRO A 24 -12.99 -39.92 -1.59
N ALA A 25 -11.68 -39.86 -1.79
CA ALA A 25 -11.08 -39.99 -3.12
C ALA A 25 -11.32 -41.43 -3.64
N VAL A 26 -11.09 -41.63 -4.96
CA VAL A 26 -11.26 -42.84 -5.79
C VAL A 26 -12.46 -42.63 -6.74
N LEU A 27 -12.34 -42.62 -8.08
CA LEU A 27 -11.71 -43.61 -8.95
C LEU A 27 -11.59 -43.07 -10.41
N LEU A 28 -10.48 -43.46 -11.06
CA LEU A 28 -10.24 -43.73 -12.50
C LEU A 28 -10.89 -42.90 -13.62
N LEU A 29 -10.06 -42.48 -14.57
CA LEU A 29 -9.78 -43.15 -15.86
C LEU A 29 -8.78 -42.24 -16.62
N LEU A 30 -7.90 -42.62 -17.55
CA LEU A 30 -7.22 -43.82 -18.05
C LEU A 30 -6.49 -43.31 -19.32
N VAL A 31 -5.38 -43.96 -19.72
CA VAL A 31 -4.74 -43.87 -21.07
C VAL A 31 -3.92 -42.58 -21.33
N GLY A 32 -2.66 -42.62 -21.77
CA GLY A 32 -1.80 -43.72 -22.18
C GLY A 32 -0.62 -43.21 -23.02
N ALA A 33 0.37 -44.08 -23.17
CA ALA A 33 1.29 -44.22 -24.30
C ALA A 33 2.29 -43.07 -24.58
N LEU A 34 3.58 -43.30 -24.29
CA LEU A 34 4.56 -43.90 -25.22
C LEU A 34 4.91 -42.96 -26.38
N CYS A 35 6.13 -42.43 -26.35
CA CYS A 35 7.07 -42.58 -27.47
C CYS A 35 8.47 -42.13 -27.02
N GLY A 36 9.36 -43.11 -26.93
CA GLY A 36 10.80 -42.90 -26.83
C GLY A 36 11.38 -42.41 -28.16
N GLY A 37 12.58 -41.88 -28.09
CA GLY A 37 13.32 -41.40 -29.26
C GLY A 37 14.69 -40.88 -28.89
N ALA A 38 15.56 -41.80 -28.46
CA ALA A 38 16.99 -41.54 -28.34
C ALA A 38 17.58 -41.25 -29.73
N ARG A 39 18.37 -40.17 -29.84
CA ARG A 39 19.41 -40.06 -30.85
C ARG A 39 20.55 -39.18 -30.32
N ALA A 40 21.59 -39.86 -29.87
CA ALA A 40 22.90 -39.32 -29.59
C ALA A 40 23.74 -39.38 -30.87
N LEU A 41 24.33 -38.26 -31.29
CA LEU A 41 25.47 -38.07 -32.18
C LEU A 41 25.76 -36.55 -32.15
N ALA A 42 26.95 -35.98 -32.11
CA ALA A 42 28.30 -36.41 -31.77
C ALA A 42 29.10 -35.10 -31.57
N ALA A 43 30.10 -35.17 -30.69
CA ALA A 43 31.35 -34.40 -30.66
C ALA A 43 31.39 -32.98 -31.28
N GLY A 44 31.47 -31.99 -30.39
CA GLY A 44 32.06 -30.68 -30.67
C GLY A 44 32.65 -30.12 -29.38
N ARG A 45 33.85 -30.58 -29.00
CA ARG A 45 34.65 -29.99 -27.92
C ARG A 45 35.11 -28.59 -28.38
N LEU A 46 34.37 -27.56 -28.00
CA LEU A 46 34.86 -26.19 -27.96
C LEU A 46 35.15 -25.86 -26.49
N ALA A 47 36.37 -25.41 -26.26
CA ALA A 47 36.89 -25.05 -24.95
C ALA A 47 35.93 -24.11 -24.20
N PRO A 48 35.69 -24.30 -22.89
CA PRO A 48 34.99 -23.31 -22.11
C PRO A 48 35.90 -22.09 -21.99
N GLY A 49 35.67 -21.09 -22.84
CA GLY A 49 36.11 -19.73 -22.56
C GLY A 49 35.64 -19.41 -21.16
N THR A 50 36.57 -18.97 -20.30
CA THR A 50 36.30 -18.53 -18.94
C THR A 50 35.22 -17.46 -18.98
N ALA A 51 33.97 -17.88 -18.79
CA ALA A 51 32.87 -16.99 -18.53
C ALA A 51 33.23 -16.29 -17.23
N HIS A 52 33.62 -15.01 -17.33
CA HIS A 52 33.59 -14.13 -16.18
C HIS A 52 32.21 -14.29 -15.56
N ARG A 53 32.14 -14.99 -14.43
CA ARG A 53 31.00 -14.93 -13.51
C ARG A 53 30.89 -13.46 -13.16
N THR A 54 30.09 -12.72 -13.92
CA THR A 54 29.42 -11.56 -13.40
C THR A 54 28.63 -12.11 -12.22
N ARG A 55 29.19 -11.96 -11.01
CA ARG A 55 28.40 -12.03 -9.79
C ARG A 55 27.27 -11.06 -10.06
N ALA A 56 26.09 -11.59 -10.39
CA ALA A 56 24.88 -10.80 -10.41
C ALA A 56 24.88 -10.08 -9.09
N ILE A 57 24.98 -8.75 -9.13
CA ILE A 57 24.89 -7.92 -7.96
C ILE A 57 23.50 -8.23 -7.42
N SER A 58 23.43 -9.11 -6.42
CA SER A 58 22.22 -9.39 -5.68
C SER A 58 21.94 -8.11 -4.93
N MET A 59 21.20 -7.22 -5.58
CA MET A 59 20.66 -6.04 -4.93
C MET A 59 19.91 -6.57 -3.72
N LYS A 60 20.30 -6.06 -2.55
CA LYS A 60 19.66 -6.40 -1.28
C LYS A 60 18.18 -6.09 -1.49
N ASP A 61 17.37 -7.14 -1.54
CA ASP A 61 15.95 -7.03 -1.72
C ASP A 61 15.49 -6.07 -0.62
N TRP A 62 15.08 -4.85 -0.97
CA TRP A 62 14.36 -3.95 -0.05
C TRP A 62 12.94 -4.50 0.17
N SER A 63 12.80 -5.83 0.15
CA SER A 63 11.59 -6.54 0.46
C SER A 63 11.20 -6.13 1.86
N ARG A 64 9.93 -5.76 1.96
CA ARG A 64 9.28 -5.36 3.19
C ARG A 64 9.67 -6.38 4.26
N ARG A 65 10.35 -5.96 5.33
CA ARG A 65 10.65 -6.88 6.45
C ARG A 65 9.31 -7.46 6.90
N ALA A 66 9.12 -8.76 6.64
CA ALA A 66 7.91 -9.46 7.01
C ALA A 66 7.71 -9.31 8.51
N THR A 67 6.50 -8.95 8.94
CA THR A 67 6.16 -8.85 10.36
C THR A 67 6.29 -10.23 11.00
N LEU A 68 6.60 -10.33 12.30
CA LEU A 68 6.69 -11.65 12.98
C LEU A 68 5.45 -12.51 12.71
N ALA A 69 4.26 -11.91 12.76
CA ALA A 69 3.00 -12.57 12.42
C ALA A 69 2.93 -13.14 10.98
N GLU A 70 3.65 -12.57 10.01
CA GLU A 70 3.71 -13.11 8.64
C GLU A 70 4.72 -14.26 8.51
N LYS A 71 5.74 -14.29 9.37
CA LYS A 71 6.77 -15.35 9.36
C LYS A 71 6.36 -16.56 10.18
N GLU A 72 5.75 -16.31 11.33
CA GLU A 72 5.40 -17.33 12.32
C GLU A 72 3.94 -17.76 12.19
N GLY A 73 3.10 -16.97 11.53
CA GLY A 73 1.65 -17.17 11.52
C GLY A 73 1.02 -16.30 12.61
N GLY A 74 -0.10 -15.65 12.30
CA GLY A 74 -0.78 -14.77 13.24
C GLY A 74 -1.24 -15.49 14.51
N ALA A 75 -1.60 -14.73 15.54
CA ALA A 75 -2.13 -15.24 16.80
C ALA A 75 -3.36 -16.17 16.59
N ASP A 76 -4.06 -16.02 15.46
CA ASP A 76 -5.19 -16.86 15.06
C ASP A 76 -4.81 -18.34 14.81
N ILE A 77 -3.56 -18.63 14.42
CA ILE A 77 -3.10 -19.97 14.01
C ILE A 77 -2.29 -20.66 15.10
N LEU A 78 -1.41 -19.92 15.77
CA LEU A 78 -0.50 -20.46 16.80
C LEU A 78 -1.02 -20.31 18.24
N GLY A 79 -2.09 -19.54 18.44
CA GLY A 79 -2.55 -19.13 19.77
C GLY A 79 -1.61 -18.11 20.41
N ALA A 80 -2.12 -17.32 21.37
CA ALA A 80 -1.36 -16.25 22.01
C ALA A 80 -0.04 -16.74 22.65
N ALA A 81 -0.02 -17.97 23.17
CA ALA A 81 1.17 -18.57 23.76
C ALA A 81 2.28 -18.89 22.72
N GLY A 82 1.93 -19.23 21.48
CA GLY A 82 2.89 -19.59 20.42
C GLY A 82 3.64 -18.39 19.84
N VAL A 83 3.09 -17.18 19.97
CA VAL A 83 3.71 -15.91 19.50
C VAL A 83 4.52 -15.25 20.62
N GLY A 84 4.70 -15.91 21.78
CA GLY A 84 5.40 -15.35 22.94
C GLY A 84 4.67 -14.16 23.58
N LEU A 85 3.34 -14.06 23.41
CA LEU A 85 2.53 -13.03 24.04
C LEU A 85 2.25 -13.43 25.51
N THR A 86 3.20 -13.17 26.39
CA THR A 86 2.99 -13.28 27.84
C THR A 86 2.33 -11.99 28.34
N GLY A 87 1.02 -12.00 28.53
CA GLY A 87 0.27 -10.84 29.02
C GLY A 87 -1.02 -11.24 29.74
N THR A 88 -1.43 -10.44 30.71
CA THR A 88 -2.63 -10.68 31.54
C THR A 88 -3.86 -9.99 30.94
N ILE A 89 -3.67 -8.92 30.14
CA ILE A 89 -4.77 -8.07 29.67
C ILE A 89 -5.14 -8.45 28.22
N PRO A 90 -6.38 -8.87 27.96
CA PRO A 90 -6.87 -9.11 26.61
C PRO A 90 -7.15 -7.79 25.88
N VAL A 91 -6.47 -7.58 24.75
CA VAL A 91 -6.65 -6.44 23.85
C VAL A 91 -7.31 -6.91 22.56
N VAL A 92 -8.45 -6.30 22.22
CA VAL A 92 -9.24 -6.63 21.03
C VAL A 92 -9.15 -5.49 20.02
N PHE A 93 -8.49 -5.73 18.88
CA PHE A 93 -8.45 -4.79 17.77
C PHE A 93 -9.63 -5.05 16.84
N ARG A 94 -10.49 -4.05 16.63
CA ARG A 94 -11.60 -4.11 15.68
C ARG A 94 -11.31 -3.25 14.45
N GLN A 95 -11.33 -3.84 13.27
CA GLN A 95 -11.20 -3.15 11.99
C GLN A 95 -12.31 -3.58 11.03
N GLY A 96 -13.42 -2.84 11.00
CA GLY A 96 -14.57 -3.23 10.19
C GLY A 96 -15.18 -4.55 10.72
N ASN A 97 -15.11 -5.61 9.92
CA ASN A 97 -15.59 -6.94 10.30
C ASN A 97 -14.48 -7.84 10.87
N ASP A 98 -13.22 -7.44 10.76
CA ASP A 98 -12.10 -8.25 11.25
C ASP A 98 -11.81 -7.89 12.71
N THR A 99 -11.70 -8.92 13.56
CA THR A 99 -11.37 -8.79 14.98
C THR A 99 -10.11 -9.59 15.29
N LEU A 100 -9.06 -8.92 15.72
CA LEU A 100 -7.80 -9.55 16.12
C LEU A 100 -7.63 -9.42 17.63
N THR A 101 -7.37 -10.53 18.30
CA THR A 101 -7.20 -10.57 19.76
C THR A 101 -5.74 -10.84 20.12
N THR A 102 -5.23 -10.11 21.11
CA THR A 102 -3.86 -10.29 21.63
C THR A 102 -3.80 -10.08 23.12
N MET A 103 -2.81 -10.69 23.76
CA MET A 103 -2.53 -10.50 25.18
C MET A 103 -1.41 -9.48 25.36
N ALA A 104 -1.57 -8.55 26.29
CA ALA A 104 -0.60 -7.50 26.57
C ALA A 104 -0.34 -7.35 28.08
N THR A 105 0.79 -6.71 28.41
CA THR A 105 1.13 -6.32 29.77
C THR A 105 0.74 -4.86 30.02
N ALA A 106 0.31 -4.53 31.24
CA ALA A 106 0.07 -3.14 31.64
C ALA A 106 1.34 -2.29 31.45
N GLY A 107 1.18 -1.07 30.92
CA GLY A 107 2.30 -0.17 30.62
C GLY A 107 3.01 -0.45 29.29
N GLN A 108 2.73 -1.57 28.61
CA GLN A 108 3.29 -1.83 27.29
C GLN A 108 2.78 -0.80 26.25
N PRO A 109 3.63 -0.28 25.34
CA PRO A 109 3.19 0.70 24.35
C PRO A 109 2.22 0.08 23.36
N LEU A 110 1.10 0.76 23.10
CA LEU A 110 0.04 0.23 22.24
C LEU A 110 0.53 -0.06 20.81
N SER A 111 1.56 0.66 20.34
CA SER A 111 2.18 0.42 19.04
C SER A 111 2.91 -0.92 18.92
N SER A 112 3.51 -1.44 20.01
CA SER A 112 4.17 -2.76 19.94
C SER A 112 3.14 -3.88 19.97
N VAL A 113 2.08 -3.72 20.77
CA VAL A 113 1.00 -4.70 20.87
C VAL A 113 0.24 -4.82 19.55
N ALA A 114 -0.08 -3.70 18.91
CA ALA A 114 -0.68 -3.72 17.58
C ALA A 114 0.21 -4.41 16.54
N ALA A 115 1.53 -4.22 16.61
CA ALA A 115 2.47 -4.88 15.70
C ALA A 115 2.57 -6.39 15.97
N GLN A 116 2.49 -6.81 17.24
CA GLN A 116 2.44 -8.23 17.63
C GLN A 116 1.13 -8.89 17.17
N ALA A 117 0.01 -8.16 17.25
CA ALA A 117 -1.29 -8.59 16.73
C ALA A 117 -1.35 -8.72 15.20
N GLY A 118 -0.34 -8.21 14.48
CA GLY A 118 -0.40 -8.08 13.03
C GLY A 118 -1.34 -6.96 12.54
N GLN A 119 -1.91 -6.16 13.46
CA GLN A 119 -2.76 -5.04 13.12
C GLN A 119 -1.92 -3.92 12.50
N TYR A 120 -2.22 -3.58 11.24
CA TYR A 120 -1.49 -2.54 10.53
C TYR A 120 -1.99 -1.15 10.95
N ILE A 121 -1.12 -0.38 11.60
CA ILE A 121 -1.35 1.03 11.93
C ILE A 121 -0.27 1.88 11.25
N LYS A 122 -0.69 2.96 10.60
CA LYS A 122 0.24 3.84 9.89
C LYS A 122 0.89 4.82 10.87
N TYR A 123 2.21 4.72 11.00
CA TYR A 123 3.03 5.65 11.77
C TYR A 123 3.84 6.55 10.83
N LYS A 124 3.73 7.88 10.99
CA LYS A 124 4.60 8.86 10.30
C LYS A 124 5.67 9.43 11.22
N CYS A 125 5.24 10.04 12.33
CA CYS A 125 6.11 10.84 13.20
C CYS A 125 6.57 10.11 14.47
N ARG A 126 5.81 9.12 14.97
CA ARG A 126 6.00 8.39 16.25
C ARG A 126 6.08 9.26 17.53
N LYS A 127 6.02 10.58 17.41
CA LYS A 127 6.03 11.54 18.52
C LYS A 127 4.65 11.98 19.00
N GLY A 128 3.58 11.63 18.26
CA GLY A 128 2.21 12.04 18.59
C GLY A 128 1.73 13.32 17.88
N GLU A 129 2.59 14.10 17.24
CA GLU A 129 2.19 15.37 16.60
C GLU A 129 1.24 15.20 15.40
N CYS A 130 1.52 14.22 14.55
CA CYS A 130 0.92 14.11 13.22
C CYS A 130 -0.48 13.46 13.18
N GLY A 131 -0.99 12.91 14.29
CA GLY A 131 -2.32 12.29 14.39
C GLY A 131 -2.59 11.10 13.45
N THR A 132 -1.60 10.64 12.68
CA THR A 132 -1.82 9.62 11.63
C THR A 132 -2.14 8.23 12.21
N CYS A 133 -1.68 7.95 13.42
CA CYS A 133 -1.86 6.69 14.13
C CYS A 133 -3.00 6.76 15.18
N ALA A 134 -4.01 7.60 14.93
CA ALA A 134 -5.16 7.75 15.80
C ALA A 134 -6.09 6.53 15.70
N VAL A 135 -6.38 5.91 16.84
CA VAL A 135 -7.36 4.84 17.02
C VAL A 135 -8.44 5.30 17.99
N ARG A 136 -9.58 4.64 18.01
CA ARG A 136 -10.68 4.97 18.92
C ARG A 136 -10.72 3.95 20.06
N VAL A 137 -10.61 4.43 21.29
CA VAL A 137 -10.76 3.64 22.52
C VAL A 137 -11.82 4.34 23.35
N ASP A 138 -12.84 3.62 23.84
CA ASP A 138 -13.91 4.16 24.69
C ASP A 138 -14.58 5.43 24.11
N GLY A 139 -14.72 5.45 22.78
CA GLY A 139 -15.31 6.59 22.07
C GLY A 139 -14.35 7.73 21.76
N GLN A 140 -13.17 7.80 22.38
CA GLN A 140 -12.18 8.87 22.22
C GLN A 140 -11.08 8.51 21.20
N TRP A 141 -10.63 9.50 20.42
CA TRP A 141 -9.53 9.32 19.46
C TRP A 141 -8.17 9.53 20.13
N ILE A 142 -7.44 8.43 20.32
CA ILE A 142 -6.15 8.40 21.01
C ILE A 142 -5.02 8.09 20.01
N LYS A 143 -3.86 8.70 20.22
CA LYS A 143 -2.66 8.51 19.42
C LYS A 143 -1.89 7.28 19.92
N THR A 144 -1.91 6.17 19.16
CA THR A 144 -1.28 4.90 19.58
C THR A 144 0.24 4.95 19.79
N CYS A 145 0.94 5.92 19.21
CA CYS A 145 2.40 6.00 19.33
C CYS A 145 2.90 6.56 20.67
N SER A 146 2.05 7.22 21.44
CA SER A 146 2.42 7.87 22.70
C SER A 146 1.71 7.29 23.92
N VAL A 147 0.76 6.37 23.71
CA VAL A 147 -0.07 5.82 24.79
C VAL A 147 0.34 4.40 25.11
N SER A 148 0.50 4.16 26.42
CA SER A 148 0.67 2.85 27.03
C SER A 148 -0.68 2.27 27.43
N ILE A 149 -0.76 0.94 27.48
CA ILE A 149 -1.97 0.24 27.90
C ILE A 149 -2.20 0.48 29.40
N PRO A 150 -3.39 0.96 29.81
CA PRO A 150 -3.72 1.12 31.22
C PRO A 150 -3.87 -0.24 31.90
N PHE A 151 -3.77 -0.26 33.24
CA PHE A 151 -4.12 -1.45 34.01
C PHE A 151 -5.64 -1.62 33.99
N VAL A 152 -6.11 -2.74 33.44
CA VAL A 152 -7.52 -3.13 33.38
C VAL A 152 -7.67 -4.37 34.25
N PRO A 153 -8.70 -4.46 35.11
CA PRO A 153 -8.92 -5.64 35.94
C PRO A 153 -9.18 -6.89 35.09
N GLU A 154 -8.79 -8.04 35.64
CA GLU A 154 -8.94 -9.34 34.97
C GLU A 154 -10.44 -9.61 34.70
N GLY A 155 -10.80 -9.73 33.41
CA GLY A 155 -12.18 -9.97 32.97
C GLY A 155 -12.76 -8.88 32.06
N GLU A 156 -12.14 -7.71 31.99
CA GLU A 156 -12.52 -6.65 31.05
C GLU A 156 -11.54 -6.56 29.88
N SER A 157 -12.07 -6.50 28.65
CA SER A 157 -11.26 -6.43 27.43
C SER A 157 -11.02 -5.00 26.99
N TYR A 158 -9.77 -4.67 26.68
CA TYR A 158 -9.41 -3.35 26.14
C TYR A 158 -9.71 -3.31 24.64
N GLU A 159 -10.84 -2.71 24.27
CA GLU A 159 -11.28 -2.63 22.87
C GLU A 159 -10.68 -1.43 22.14
N VAL A 160 -9.99 -1.70 21.04
CA VAL A 160 -9.34 -0.70 20.20
C VAL A 160 -9.94 -0.74 18.80
N PHE A 161 -10.67 0.32 18.42
CA PHE A 161 -11.24 0.45 17.09
C PHE A 161 -10.28 1.18 16.15
N VAL A 162 -9.86 0.49 15.10
CA VAL A 162 -8.95 1.02 14.07
C VAL A 162 -9.78 1.60 12.91
N ARG A 163 -9.39 2.78 12.41
CA ARG A 163 -10.04 3.38 11.23
C ARG A 163 -9.94 2.44 10.02
N GLY A 164 -11.05 2.26 9.30
CA GLY A 164 -11.07 1.50 8.04
C GLY A 164 -10.20 2.12 6.93
N THR A 165 -9.81 3.38 7.04
CA THR A 165 -8.83 3.99 6.11
C THR A 165 -7.40 3.46 6.29
N MET A 166 -7.14 2.70 7.37
CA MET A 166 -5.84 2.10 7.68
C MET A 166 -5.76 0.62 7.29
N VAL A 167 -6.54 0.19 6.30
CA VAL A 167 -6.41 -1.18 5.77
C VAL A 167 -5.06 -1.32 5.07
N LYS A 168 -4.34 -2.40 5.39
CA LYS A 168 -3.12 -2.76 4.68
C LYS A 168 -3.49 -2.95 3.21
N PRO A 169 -2.93 -2.16 2.28
CA PRO A 169 -3.25 -2.36 0.86
C PRO A 169 -2.81 -3.78 0.48
N SER A 170 -3.79 -4.65 0.23
CA SER A 170 -3.58 -6.07 -0.11
C SER A 170 -2.85 -6.24 -1.45
N LYS A 171 -2.82 -5.18 -2.25
CA LYS A 171 -2.03 -5.07 -3.47
C LYS A 171 -1.15 -3.84 -3.30
N SER A 172 0.18 -4.01 -3.23
CA SER A 172 1.07 -2.89 -3.46
C SER A 172 0.65 -2.26 -4.78
N SER A 173 0.36 -0.96 -4.76
CA SER A 173 0.00 -0.25 -5.98
C SER A 173 1.10 -0.53 -6.99
N ARG A 174 0.73 -1.18 -8.09
CA ARG A 174 1.62 -1.70 -9.12
C ARG A 174 2.26 -0.58 -9.96
N PHE A 175 2.64 0.54 -9.34
CA PHE A 175 3.36 1.64 -9.96
C PHE A 175 4.66 1.17 -10.63
N PHE A 176 5.21 0.01 -10.23
CA PHE A 176 6.35 -0.67 -10.87
C PHE A 176 5.99 -2.03 -11.51
N SER A 177 4.75 -2.24 -11.95
CA SER A 177 4.52 -3.39 -12.83
C SER A 177 4.93 -3.06 -14.25
N PHE A 178 5.51 -4.04 -14.96
CA PHE A 178 5.84 -3.93 -16.39
C PHE A 178 4.69 -3.36 -17.23
N LYS A 179 3.44 -3.65 -16.85
CA LYS A 179 2.23 -3.12 -17.50
C LYS A 179 2.06 -1.61 -17.30
N SER A 180 2.46 -1.06 -16.16
CA SER A 180 2.47 0.38 -15.88
C SER A 180 3.60 1.11 -16.61
N PHE A 181 4.77 0.47 -16.79
CA PHE A 181 5.85 0.99 -17.63
C PHE A 181 5.43 1.06 -19.11
N ILE A 182 4.79 0.01 -19.63
CA ILE A 182 4.30 0.00 -21.01
C ILE A 182 3.18 1.03 -21.21
N ALA A 183 2.27 1.18 -20.25
CA ALA A 183 1.21 2.19 -20.33
C ALA A 183 1.78 3.63 -20.26
N GLY A 184 2.74 3.88 -19.37
CA GLY A 184 3.44 5.17 -19.27
C GLY A 184 4.22 5.50 -20.54
N PHE A 185 4.94 4.52 -21.09
CA PHE A 185 5.66 4.67 -22.37
C PHE A 185 4.68 4.95 -23.51
N ARG A 186 3.59 4.18 -23.61
CA ARG A 186 2.60 4.36 -24.68
C ARG A 186 1.92 5.74 -24.59
N ASN A 187 1.64 6.26 -23.40
CA ASN A 187 1.05 7.60 -23.25
C ASN A 187 2.05 8.74 -23.54
N ASN A 188 3.31 8.60 -23.14
CA ASN A 188 4.36 9.56 -23.46
C ASN A 188 4.69 9.55 -24.97
N PHE A 189 4.77 8.36 -25.57
CA PHE A 189 5.04 8.17 -27.00
C PHE A 189 3.88 8.66 -27.87
N LEU A 190 2.63 8.44 -27.45
CA LEU A 190 1.47 8.98 -28.15
C LEU A 190 1.45 10.52 -28.10
N GLY A 191 1.83 11.11 -26.97
CA GLY A 191 2.01 12.55 -26.82
C GLY A 191 3.09 13.10 -27.75
N MET A 192 4.22 12.39 -27.89
CA MET A 192 5.32 12.78 -28.77
C MET A 192 4.96 12.63 -30.25
N VAL A 193 4.24 11.57 -30.63
CA VAL A 193 3.72 11.38 -32.00
C VAL A 193 2.63 12.42 -32.32
N GLY A 194 1.78 12.76 -31.36
CA GLY A 194 0.84 13.88 -31.47
C GLY A 194 1.57 15.22 -31.69
N PHE A 195 2.66 15.46 -30.96
CA PHE A 195 3.48 16.66 -31.12
C PHE A 195 4.21 16.73 -32.47
N VAL A 196 4.59 15.59 -33.07
CA VAL A 196 5.16 15.57 -34.42
C VAL A 196 4.08 15.79 -35.48
N LYS A 197 2.87 15.27 -35.27
CA LYS A 197 1.76 15.38 -36.23
C LYS A 197 1.01 16.71 -36.17
N GLU A 198 0.98 17.36 -35.01
CA GLU A 198 0.22 18.60 -34.76
C GLU A 198 1.08 19.78 -34.30
N GLY A 199 2.35 19.55 -33.94
CA GLY A 199 3.25 20.60 -33.47
C GLY A 199 3.80 21.51 -34.58
N PRO A 200 4.80 22.34 -34.27
CA PRO A 200 5.25 23.47 -35.13
C PRO A 200 5.85 23.04 -36.47
N LEU A 201 6.23 21.76 -36.62
CA LEU A 201 6.69 21.19 -37.89
C LEU A 201 5.55 20.71 -38.79
N SER A 202 4.35 20.54 -38.25
CA SER A 202 3.15 20.16 -38.99
C SER A 202 2.63 21.32 -39.84
N ARG A 203 1.97 20.99 -40.95
CA ARG A 203 1.40 21.96 -41.89
C ARG A 203 0.44 22.94 -41.20
N LYS A 204 -0.40 22.42 -40.30
CA LYS A 204 -1.33 23.22 -39.47
C LYS A 204 -0.62 24.08 -38.42
N GLY A 205 0.50 23.60 -37.87
CA GLY A 205 1.32 24.35 -36.92
C GLY A 205 1.99 25.56 -37.57
N LYS A 206 2.43 25.43 -38.83
CA LYS A 206 3.00 26.53 -39.61
C LYS A 206 1.97 27.61 -39.96
N GLU A 207 0.73 27.21 -40.26
CA GLU A 207 -0.39 28.13 -40.54
C GLU A 207 -0.77 28.94 -39.28
N ASN A 208 -0.95 28.27 -38.13
CA ASN A 208 -1.23 28.96 -36.87
C ASN A 208 -0.08 29.88 -36.42
N PHE A 209 1.17 29.51 -36.72
CA PHE A 209 2.34 30.34 -36.41
C PHE A 209 2.42 31.57 -37.31
N SER A 210 2.18 31.43 -38.62
CA SER A 210 2.17 32.57 -39.54
C SER A 210 1.05 33.55 -39.23
N GLU A 211 -0.13 33.07 -38.85
CA GLU A 211 -1.25 33.91 -38.39
C GLU A 211 -0.89 34.73 -37.15
N ARG A 212 -0.23 34.11 -36.15
CA ARG A 212 0.22 34.83 -34.94
C ARG A 212 1.29 35.87 -35.25
N ILE A 213 2.27 35.54 -36.10
CA ILE A 213 3.30 36.49 -36.53
C ILE A 213 2.69 37.67 -37.31
N ASN A 214 1.70 37.41 -38.16
CA ASN A 214 1.01 38.47 -38.90
C ASN A 214 0.17 39.36 -37.97
N ALA A 215 -0.52 38.79 -36.99
CA ALA A 215 -1.27 39.54 -35.98
C ALA A 215 -0.36 40.42 -35.11
N GLU A 216 0.81 39.91 -34.70
CA GLU A 216 1.80 40.68 -33.95
C GLU A 216 2.38 41.84 -34.77
N ARG A 217 2.65 41.62 -36.07
CA ARG A 217 3.07 42.70 -36.99
C ARG A 217 1.99 43.76 -37.16
N GLU A 218 0.73 43.36 -37.29
CA GLU A 218 -0.39 44.30 -37.43
C GLU A 218 -0.60 45.13 -36.15
N LEU A 219 -0.49 44.50 -34.98
CA LEU A 219 -0.53 45.20 -33.70
C LEU A 219 0.64 46.18 -33.54
N ALA A 220 1.86 45.77 -33.91
CA ALA A 220 3.03 46.64 -33.88
C ALA A 220 2.85 47.85 -34.81
N ALA A 221 2.30 47.66 -36.00
CA ALA A 221 1.98 48.75 -36.93
C ALA A 221 0.93 49.71 -36.35
N LYS A 222 -0.15 49.19 -35.75
CA LYS A 222 -1.18 50.00 -35.08
C LYS A 222 -0.60 50.78 -33.90
N VAL A 223 0.29 50.19 -33.12
CA VAL A 223 0.97 50.86 -32.00
C VAL A 223 1.91 51.95 -32.51
N ALA A 224 2.70 51.67 -33.54
CA ALA A 224 3.57 52.67 -34.18
C ALA A 224 2.77 53.85 -34.73
N ALA A 225 1.65 53.59 -35.41
CA ALA A 225 0.74 54.62 -35.92
C ALA A 225 0.12 55.45 -34.78
N ARG A 226 -0.35 54.80 -33.70
CA ARG A 226 -0.88 55.51 -32.51
C ARG A 226 0.20 56.34 -31.82
N LYS A 227 1.44 55.85 -31.76
CA LYS A 227 2.57 56.58 -31.18
C LYS A 227 2.93 57.80 -32.04
N ALA A 228 2.95 57.65 -33.37
CA ALA A 228 3.16 58.76 -34.30
C ALA A 228 2.05 59.82 -34.22
N ALA A 229 0.78 59.40 -34.16
CA ALA A 229 -0.36 60.31 -33.99
C ALA A 229 -0.32 61.06 -32.64
N ARG A 230 0.09 60.37 -31.56
CA ARG A 230 0.31 61.02 -30.25
C ARG A 230 1.45 62.04 -30.29
N ALA A 231 2.53 61.77 -31.03
CA ALA A 231 3.64 62.71 -31.21
C ALA A 231 3.26 63.94 -32.05
N ARG A 232 2.26 63.82 -32.94
CA ARG A 232 1.69 64.92 -33.74
C ARG A 232 0.59 65.72 -33.02
N GLY A 233 0.23 65.36 -31.79
CA GLY A 233 -0.76 66.07 -30.98
C GLY A 233 -2.23 65.73 -31.26
N GLU A 234 -2.53 64.81 -32.19
CA GLU A 234 -3.90 64.55 -32.68
C GLU A 234 -4.76 63.67 -31.75
N GLY A 235 -4.30 63.36 -30.53
CA GLY A 235 -4.91 62.33 -29.67
C GLY A 235 -5.17 62.71 -28.21
N SER A 236 -4.86 63.93 -27.76
CA SER A 236 -5.05 64.33 -26.34
C SER A 236 -6.45 64.86 -26.02
N ASP A 237 -7.26 65.20 -27.03
CA ASP A 237 -8.44 66.05 -26.78
C ASP A 237 -9.72 65.26 -26.44
N LYS A 238 -9.75 63.94 -26.67
CA LYS A 238 -10.95 63.12 -26.39
C LYS A 238 -11.04 62.54 -24.97
N ILE A 239 -10.00 62.64 -24.14
CA ILE A 239 -10.03 62.11 -22.75
C ILE A 239 -10.40 63.19 -21.72
N LYS A 240 -10.38 64.48 -22.08
CA LYS A 240 -10.78 65.59 -21.18
C LYS A 240 -12.28 65.92 -21.18
N ALA A 241 -13.10 65.23 -21.98
CA ALA A 241 -14.52 65.54 -22.14
C ALA A 241 -15.47 64.49 -21.53
N ARG A 242 -15.02 63.71 -20.54
CA ARG A 242 -15.89 62.79 -19.79
C ARG A 242 -15.60 62.85 -18.30
#